data_AF-A0A3D0UJ03-F1
#
_entry.id   AF-A0A3D0UJ03-F1
#
_cell.length_a   1.000
_cell.length_b   1.000
_cell.length_c   1.000
_cell.angle_alpha   90.00
_cell.angle_beta   90.00
_cell.angle_gamma   90.00
#
_symmetry.space_group_name_H-M   'P 1'
#
loop_
_entity.id
_entity.type
_entity.pdbx_description
1 polymer ?
#
loop_
_entity_poly.entity_id
_entity_poly.type
_entity_poly.pdbx_seq_one_letter_code
_entity_poly.pdbx_strand_id
1 'polypeptide(L)'
;MKVVIDRNLCDASLPFCQRCSAALIRNPEGSDRPCIMEIVEDEKETLTLVMHTDNRTLKIELTDEDREIASVEGWEALADFDPALFRSGALERWREIRQLPSDH
;
A
#
# COMPACT_ATOMS: atom_id res chain seq x y z
N MET A 1 0.91 6.78 12.99
CA MET A 1 1.02 7.14 11.55
C MET A 1 0.05 6.30 10.72
N LYS A 2 -0.48 6.84 9.61
CA LYS A 2 -1.31 6.14 8.63
C LYS A 2 -0.71 6.22 7.22
N VAL A 3 -0.68 5.09 6.52
CA VAL A 3 -0.23 4.99 5.12
C VAL A 3 -1.38 4.49 4.24
N VAL A 4 -1.61 5.18 3.12
CA VAL A 4 -2.63 4.84 2.13
C VAL A 4 -1.96 4.36 0.85
N ILE A 5 -2.33 3.17 0.39
CA ILE A 5 -1.79 2.54 -0.81
C ILE A 5 -2.93 2.24 -1.79
N ASP A 6 -2.74 2.51 -3.08
CA ASP A 6 -3.57 1.94 -4.14
C ASP A 6 -2.71 1.03 -5.03
N ARG A 7 -2.90 -0.29 -4.87
CA ARG A 7 -2.12 -1.27 -5.63
C ARG A 7 -2.53 -1.27 -7.12
N ASN A 8 -3.65 -0.68 -7.53
CA ASN A 8 -4.06 -0.57 -8.94
C ASN A 8 -3.25 0.47 -9.74
N LEU A 9 -2.47 1.31 -9.05
CA LEU A 9 -1.53 2.26 -9.65
C LEU A 9 -0.14 1.66 -9.89
N CYS A 10 0.02 0.35 -9.65
CA CYS A 10 1.25 -0.38 -9.91
C CYS A 10 0.93 -1.73 -10.57
N ASP A 11 1.56 -2.00 -11.72
CA ASP A 11 1.39 -3.28 -12.44
C ASP A 11 2.38 -4.36 -11.94
N ALA A 12 3.08 -4.12 -10.83
CA ALA A 12 4.01 -5.09 -10.26
C ALA A 12 3.27 -6.34 -9.76
N SER A 13 3.93 -7.49 -9.92
CA SER A 13 3.43 -8.75 -9.38
C SER A 13 3.36 -8.71 -7.85
N LEU A 14 2.48 -9.54 -7.29
CA LEU A 14 2.26 -9.65 -5.86
C LEU A 14 3.56 -9.89 -5.06
N PRO A 15 4.51 -10.78 -5.47
CA PRO A 15 5.78 -10.91 -4.77
C PRO A 15 6.62 -9.64 -4.70
N PHE A 16 6.56 -8.79 -5.74
CA PHE A 16 7.24 -7.51 -5.71
C PHE A 16 6.53 -6.51 -4.79
N CYS A 17 5.20 -6.52 -4.80
CA CYS A 17 4.39 -5.72 -3.90
C CYS A 17 4.65 -6.08 -2.43
N GLN A 18 4.72 -7.36 -2.08
CA GLN A 18 5.04 -7.85 -0.74
C GLN A 18 6.36 -7.23 -0.26
N ARG A 19 7.44 -7.34 -1.05
CA ARG A 19 8.75 -6.77 -0.71
C ARG A 19 8.72 -5.26 -0.55
N CYS A 20 8.00 -4.54 -1.42
CA CYS A 20 7.86 -3.09 -1.29
C CYS A 20 7.10 -2.72 0.00
N SER A 21 6.01 -3.43 0.30
CA SER A 21 5.25 -3.19 1.53
C SER A 21 6.02 -3.54 2.79
N ALA A 22 6.82 -4.61 2.78
CA ALA A 22 7.67 -4.99 3.89
C ALA A 22 8.70 -3.90 4.20
N ALA A 23 9.36 -3.37 3.16
CA ALA A 23 10.28 -2.26 3.29
C ALA A 23 9.61 -0.99 3.83
N LEU A 24 8.40 -0.69 3.35
CA LEU A 24 7.60 0.45 3.81
C LEU A 24 7.16 0.30 5.27
N ILE A 25 6.65 -0.86 5.68
CA ILE A 25 6.24 -1.12 7.07
C ILE A 25 7.43 -1.01 8.03
N ARG A 26 8.61 -1.48 7.59
CA ARG A 26 9.87 -1.35 8.33
C ARG A 26 10.31 0.10 8.45
N ASN A 27 10.22 0.87 7.38
CA ASN A 27 10.63 2.27 7.34
C ASN A 27 9.65 3.14 6.53
N PRO A 28 8.54 3.60 7.15
CA PRO A 28 7.45 4.27 6.44
C PRO A 28 7.88 5.54 5.70
N GLU A 29 8.81 6.31 6.26
CA GLU A 29 9.31 7.55 5.67
C GLU A 29 10.40 7.33 4.60
N GLY A 30 10.94 6.12 4.48
CA GLY A 30 12.10 5.84 3.64
C GLY A 30 11.80 5.19 2.29
N SER A 31 10.54 4.93 1.97
CA SER A 31 10.15 4.26 0.73
C SER A 31 9.07 5.05 0.01
N ASP A 32 9.43 5.62 -1.14
CA ASP A 32 8.47 6.22 -2.06
C ASP A 32 8.23 5.28 -3.26
N ARG A 33 6.95 5.12 -3.61
CA ARG A 33 6.46 4.28 -4.71
C ARG A 33 5.19 4.91 -5.28
N PRO A 34 4.94 4.80 -6.59
CA PRO A 34 3.74 5.36 -7.21
C PRO A 34 2.42 4.88 -6.59
N CYS A 35 2.39 3.66 -6.04
CA CYS A 35 1.19 3.14 -5.37
C CYS A 35 0.96 3.70 -3.97
N ILE A 36 1.89 4.44 -3.38
CA ILE A 36 1.72 5.10 -2.08
C ILE A 36 1.07 6.46 -2.36
N MET A 37 -0.15 6.62 -1.89
CA MET A 37 -0.95 7.82 -2.14
C MET A 37 -0.67 8.88 -1.09
N GLU A 38 -0.64 8.48 0.18
CA GLU A 38 -0.53 9.39 1.31
C GLU A 38 0.19 8.71 2.47
N ILE A 39 1.00 9.48 3.18
CA ILE A 39 1.57 9.15 4.48
C ILE A 39 1.21 10.32 5.39
N VAL A 40 0.40 10.04 6.42
CA VAL A 40 -0.18 11.06 7.29
C VAL A 40 0.09 10.71 8.74
N GLU A 41 0.53 11.69 9.52
CA GLU A 41 0.58 11.56 10.96
C GLU A 41 -0.83 11.61 11.56
N ASP A 42 -1.17 10.58 12.32
CA ASP A 42 -2.50 10.40 12.93
C ASP A 42 -2.45 10.27 14.47
N GLU A 43 -1.32 10.64 15.08
CA GLU A 43 -1.07 10.65 16.54
C GLU A 43 -1.26 9.29 17.26
N LYS A 44 -1.38 8.20 16.50
CA LYS A 44 -1.44 6.84 17.04
C LYS A 44 -0.05 6.24 17.25
N GLU A 45 0.07 5.40 18.28
CA GLU A 45 1.25 4.56 18.53
C GLU A 45 1.39 3.45 17.47
N THR A 46 0.27 2.93 16.98
CA THR A 46 0.21 1.88 15.95
C THR A 46 0.37 2.47 14.54
N LEU A 47 0.81 1.62 13.60
CA LEU A 47 0.86 1.95 12.17
C LEU A 47 -0.45 1.49 11.50
N THR A 48 -1.21 2.42 10.94
CA THR A 48 -2.40 2.06 10.16
C THR A 48 -2.05 1.92 8.68
N LEU A 49 -2.27 0.74 8.10
CA LEU A 49 -2.20 0.51 6.66
C LEU A 49 -3.60 0.48 6.05
N VAL A 50 -3.87 1.39 5.11
CA VAL A 50 -5.07 1.35 4.26
C VAL A 50 -4.63 1.03 2.84
N MET A 51 -5.24 0.02 2.24
CA MET A 51 -4.84 -0.43 0.91
C MET A 51 -6.04 -0.75 0.04
N HIS A 52 -6.09 -0.11 -1.12
CA HIS A 52 -7.04 -0.40 -2.17
C HIS A 52 -6.45 -1.46 -3.09
N THR A 53 -7.15 -2.58 -3.21
CA THR A 53 -6.70 -3.73 -3.99
C THR A 53 -7.87 -4.61 -4.40
N ASP A 54 -7.91 -5.07 -5.64
CA ASP A 54 -8.87 -6.10 -6.10
C ASP A 54 -10.35 -5.71 -5.83
N ASN A 55 -10.68 -4.43 -6.02
CA ASN A 55 -11.98 -3.79 -5.70
C ASN A 55 -12.38 -3.90 -4.23
N ARG A 56 -11.40 -4.06 -3.34
CA ARG A 56 -11.55 -4.11 -1.89
C ARG A 56 -10.67 -3.05 -1.24
N THR A 57 -11.01 -2.73 0.00
CA THR A 57 -10.15 -1.90 0.86
C THR A 57 -9.77 -2.73 2.07
N LEU A 58 -8.48 -3.00 2.21
CA LEU A 58 -7.90 -3.59 3.41
C LEU A 58 -7.51 -2.44 4.35
N LYS A 59 -7.97 -2.49 5.60
CA LYS A 59 -7.55 -1.56 6.64
C LYS A 59 -7.08 -2.37 7.83
N ILE A 60 -5.78 -2.30 8.09
CA ILE A 60 -5.14 -3.00 9.21
C ILE A 60 -4.49 -1.96 10.11
N GLU A 61 -4.76 -2.05 11.39
CA GLU A 61 -3.99 -1.35 12.40
C GLU A 61 -2.94 -2.34 12.93
N LEU A 62 -1.67 -2.06 12.64
CA LEU A 62 -0.56 -2.95 12.93
C LEU A 62 -0.11 -2.71 14.38
N THR A 63 -0.26 -3.74 15.21
CA THR A 63 0.44 -3.81 16.49
C THR A 63 1.96 -3.97 16.27
N ASP A 64 2.76 -3.86 17.32
CA ASP A 64 4.20 -4.09 17.21
C ASP A 64 4.53 -5.50 16.70
N GLU A 65 3.75 -6.52 17.12
CA GLU A 65 3.90 -7.91 16.67
C GLU A 65 3.53 -8.06 15.19
N ASP A 66 2.38 -7.50 14.77
CA ASP A 66 1.96 -7.52 13.36
C ASP A 66 2.99 -6.81 12.47
N ARG A 67 3.57 -5.73 12.99
CA ARG A 67 4.60 -4.96 12.30
C ARG A 67 5.88 -5.75 12.14
N GLU A 68 6.31 -6.51 13.13
CA GLU A 68 7.47 -7.39 13.02
C GLU A 68 7.30 -8.38 11.88
N ILE A 69 6.17 -9.10 11.86
CA ILE A 69 5.83 -10.08 10.82
C ILE A 69 5.75 -9.41 9.44
N ALA A 70 4.93 -8.37 9.31
CA ALA A 70 4.69 -7.72 8.03
C ALA A 70 5.90 -6.93 7.51
N SER A 71 6.86 -6.56 8.37
CA SER A 71 8.13 -5.96 7.95
C SER A 71 9.06 -6.94 7.21
N VAL A 72 8.77 -8.24 7.28
CA VAL A 72 9.51 -9.30 6.59
C VAL A 72 8.69 -9.86 5.43
N GLU A 73 7.44 -10.27 5.69
CA GLU A 73 6.58 -10.96 4.73
C GLU A 73 5.77 -10.00 3.84
N GLY A 74 5.60 -8.75 4.27
CA GLY A 74 4.72 -7.78 3.64
C GLY A 74 3.28 -7.89 4.15
N TRP A 75 2.41 -7.06 3.58
CA TRP A 75 1.02 -6.88 4.06
C TRP A 75 0.15 -8.14 3.92
N GLU A 76 0.45 -9.01 2.96
CA GLU A 76 -0.40 -10.16 2.65
C GLU A 76 -0.45 -11.17 3.80
N ALA A 77 0.60 -11.26 4.61
CA ALA A 77 0.64 -12.11 5.79
C ALA A 77 -0.51 -11.80 6.79
N LEU A 78 -1.10 -10.61 6.70
CA LEU A 78 -2.18 -10.13 7.55
C LEU A 78 -3.51 -9.99 6.80
N ALA A 79 -3.55 -10.33 5.51
CA ALA A 79 -4.77 -10.30 4.72
C ALA A 79 -5.61 -11.56 4.97
N ASP A 80 -6.92 -11.40 4.99
CA ASP A 80 -7.90 -12.50 5.14
C ASP A 80 -8.44 -12.99 3.78
N PHE A 81 -7.74 -12.66 2.69
CA PHE A 81 -8.13 -13.02 1.32
C PHE A 81 -6.92 -13.22 0.43
N ASP A 82 -7.11 -13.97 -0.66
CA ASP A 82 -6.09 -14.19 -1.70
C ASP A 82 -6.10 -13.02 -2.71
N PRO A 83 -5.05 -12.17 -2.76
CA PRO A 83 -4.99 -11.06 -3.68
C PRO A 83 -4.56 -11.47 -5.08
N ALA A 84 -4.90 -10.66 -6.08
CA ALA A 84 -4.49 -10.97 -7.45
C ALA A 84 -2.96 -10.98 -7.61
N LEU A 85 -2.42 -12.04 -8.22
CA LEU A 85 -1.00 -12.19 -8.49
C LEU A 85 -0.45 -11.10 -9.42
N PHE A 86 -1.21 -10.76 -10.46
CA PHE A 86 -0.84 -9.76 -11.47
C PHE A 86 -1.91 -8.67 -11.58
N ARG A 87 -1.47 -7.49 -12.03
CA ARG A 87 -2.33 -6.36 -12.39
C ARG A 87 -1.89 -5.75 -13.71
N SER A 88 -2.83 -5.04 -14.32
CA SER A 88 -2.59 -4.25 -15.52
C SER A 88 -3.41 -2.96 -15.46
N GLY A 89 -3.02 -2.00 -16.29
CA GLY A 89 -3.74 -0.74 -16.49
C GLY A 89 -3.25 0.41 -15.61
N ALA A 90 -2.19 0.23 -14.82
CA ALA A 90 -1.62 1.34 -14.04
C ALA A 90 -1.23 2.52 -14.93
N LEU A 91 -0.59 2.26 -16.08
CA LEU A 91 -0.19 3.31 -17.02
C LEU A 91 -1.39 4.13 -17.54
N GLU A 92 -2.51 3.48 -17.83
CA GLU A 92 -3.72 4.15 -18.30
C GLU A 92 -4.32 5.03 -17.20
N ARG A 93 -4.46 4.50 -15.98
CA ARG A 93 -4.92 5.26 -14.81
C ARG A 93 -4.04 6.48 -14.54
N TRP A 94 -2.72 6.35 -14.63
CA TRP A 94 -1.81 7.50 -14.50
C TRP A 94 -2.00 8.54 -15.59
N ARG A 95 -2.33 8.15 -16.83
CA ARG A 95 -2.65 9.10 -17.91
C ARG A 95 -3.96 9.84 -17.64
N GLU A 96 -4.96 9.15 -17.09
CA GLU A 96 -6.22 9.75 -16.68
C GLU A 96 -6.02 10.75 -15.54
N ILE A 97 -5.28 10.37 -14.49
CA ILE A 97 -4.96 11.26 -13.36
C ILE A 97 -4.24 12.53 -13.84
N ARG A 98 -3.30 12.41 -14.78
CA ARG A 98 -2.58 13.56 -15.36
C ARG A 98 -3.50 14.55 -16.08
N GLN A 99 -4.67 14.11 -16.53
CA GLN A 99 -5.65 14.96 -17.22
C GLN A 99 -6.61 15.66 -16.25
N LEU A 100 -6.60 15.31 -14.96
CA LEU A 100 -7.44 15.95 -13.96
C LEU A 100 -7.01 17.42 -13.76
N PRO A 101 -7.95 18.36 -13.59
CA PRO A 101 -7.64 19.73 -13.24
C PRO A 101 -6.83 19.78 -11.93
N SER A 102 -5.81 20.64 -11.88
CA SER A 102 -4.97 20.83 -10.68
C SER A 102 -5.63 21.66 -9.58
N ASP A 103 -6.92 21.98 -9.72
CA ASP A 103 -7.64 22.84 -8.81
C ASP A 103 -8.07 22.04 -7.56
N HIS A 104 -7.17 21.98 -6.58
CA HIS A 104 -7.40 21.47 -5.22
C HIS A 104 -6.94 22.50 -4.19
#